data_AF-A0A1I0CYK9-F1
#
_entry.id   AF-A0A1I0CYK9-F1
#
_cell.length_a   1.000
_cell.length_b   1.000
_cell.length_c   1.000
_cell.angle_alpha   90.00
_cell.angle_beta   90.00
_cell.angle_gamma   90.00
#
_symmetry.space_group_name_H-M   'P 1'
#
loop_
_entity.id
_entity.type
_entity.pdbx_description
1 polymer ?
#
loop_
_entity_poly.entity_id
_entity_poly.type
_entity_poly.pdbx_seq_one_letter_code
_entity_poly.pdbx_strand_id
1 'polypeptide(L)'
;PAIVPKYCRDISGIEEKVISLYARGLSTRDIGAELNELYGIHISAEMVSRITDRILPEIKEWQSRPLEPVYPFIFMDAIPYKMREDGRIINRAAYVVLGVTLEA
;
A
#
# COMPACT_ATOMS: atom_id res chain seq x y z
N PRO A 1 6.61 -26.02 25.13
CA PRO A 1 6.80 -25.30 23.86
C PRO A 1 5.51 -24.55 23.48
N ALA A 2 5.41 -23.27 23.85
CA ALA A 2 4.25 -22.45 23.53
C ALA A 2 4.40 -21.93 22.08
N ILE A 3 3.74 -22.61 21.14
CA ILE A 3 3.79 -22.31 19.70
C ILE A 3 3.06 -21.00 19.36
N VAL A 4 2.24 -20.47 20.27
CA VAL A 4 1.48 -19.23 20.05
C VAL A 4 1.76 -18.23 21.19
N PRO A 5 2.32 -17.04 20.88
CA PRO A 5 2.48 -15.97 21.87
C PRO A 5 1.13 -15.55 22.47
N LYS A 6 1.10 -15.13 23.73
CA LYS A 6 -0.10 -14.52 24.34
C LYS A 6 -0.50 -13.29 23.51
N TYR A 7 -1.78 -13.20 23.13
CA TYR A 7 -2.36 -12.20 22.22
C TYR A 7 -2.00 -12.34 20.73
N CYS A 8 -1.35 -13.43 20.30
CA CYS A 8 -1.14 -13.69 18.88
C CYS A 8 -2.40 -14.31 18.27
N ARG A 9 -3.14 -13.50 17.51
CA ARG A 9 -4.07 -13.99 16.49
C ARG A 9 -3.22 -14.14 15.24
N ASP A 10 -2.77 -15.33 14.91
CA ASP A 10 -1.94 -15.53 13.72
C ASP A 10 -2.81 -15.32 12.47
N ILE A 11 -2.62 -14.19 11.80
CA ILE A 11 -3.37 -13.73 10.62
C ILE A 11 -2.43 -13.41 9.44
N SER A 12 -1.18 -13.90 9.45
CA SER A 12 -0.18 -13.54 8.42
C SER A 12 -0.66 -13.75 6.98
N GLY A 13 -1.43 -14.81 6.70
CA GLY A 13 -2.01 -15.04 5.37
C GLY A 13 -3.16 -14.09 4.99
N ILE A 14 -3.79 -13.44 5.96
CA ILE A 14 -4.85 -12.43 5.72
C ILE A 14 -4.22 -11.06 5.47
N GLU A 15 -3.07 -10.76 6.08
CA GLU A 15 -2.38 -9.48 5.86
C GLU A 15 -1.99 -9.30 4.39
N GLU A 16 -1.44 -10.33 3.74
CA GLU A 16 -1.14 -10.30 2.30
C GLU A 16 -2.39 -10.09 1.44
N LYS A 17 -3.51 -10.73 1.81
CA LYS A 17 -4.80 -10.53 1.12
C LYS A 17 -5.31 -9.11 1.30
N VAL A 18 -5.21 -8.55 2.51
CA VAL A 18 -5.57 -7.15 2.79
C VAL A 18 -4.75 -6.21 1.91
N ILE A 19 -3.44 -6.40 1.82
CA ILE A 19 -2.55 -5.59 0.96
C ILE A 19 -2.93 -5.73 -0.51
N SER A 20 -3.19 -6.95 -0.99
CA SER A 20 -3.62 -7.20 -2.37
C SER A 20 -4.96 -6.52 -2.70
N LEU A 21 -5.93 -6.57 -1.78
CA LEU A 21 -7.24 -5.92 -1.95
C LEU A 21 -7.10 -4.39 -1.93
N TYR A 22 -6.24 -3.85 -1.06
CA TYR A 22 -5.92 -2.43 -1.03
C TYR A 22 -5.24 -1.97 -2.33
N ALA A 23 -4.30 -2.75 -2.86
CA ALA A 23 -3.63 -2.49 -4.14
C ALA A 23 -4.61 -2.50 -5.33
N ARG A 24 -5.72 -3.25 -5.24
CA ARG A 24 -6.81 -3.23 -6.22
C ARG A 24 -7.72 -1.99 -6.12
N GLY A 25 -7.50 -1.13 -5.13
CA GLY A 25 -8.25 0.13 -4.95
C GLY A 25 -9.53 -0.01 -4.13
N LEU A 26 -9.71 -1.11 -3.38
CA LEU A 26 -10.84 -1.26 -2.46
C LEU A 26 -10.67 -0.32 -1.25
N SER A 27 -11.77 0.27 -0.78
CA SER A 27 -11.71 1.10 0.42
C SER A 27 -11.44 0.24 1.67
N THR A 28 -10.88 0.82 2.71
CA THR A 28 -10.61 0.11 3.97
C THR A 28 -11.87 -0.47 4.62
N ARG A 29 -13.05 0.07 4.29
CA ARG A 29 -14.35 -0.45 4.74
C ARG A 29 -14.80 -1.63 3.88
N ASP A 30 -14.65 -1.54 2.57
CA ASP A 30 -15.02 -2.63 1.64
C ASP A 30 -14.14 -3.85 1.87
N ILE A 31 -12.85 -3.67 2.13
CA ILE A 31 -11.93 -4.75 2.50
C ILE A 31 -12.41 -5.47 3.76
N GLY A 32 -12.85 -4.73 4.79
CA GLY A 32 -13.38 -5.32 6.02
C GLY A 32 -14.68 -6.09 5.79
N ALA A 33 -15.56 -5.61 4.91
CA ALA A 33 -16.79 -6.29 4.53
C ALA A 33 -16.50 -7.59 3.75
N GLU A 34 -15.62 -7.53 2.75
CA GLU A 34 -15.22 -8.67 1.92
C GLU A 34 -14.57 -9.78 2.75
N LEU A 35 -13.70 -9.42 3.69
CA LEU A 35 -13.06 -10.38 4.59
C LEU A 35 -14.04 -11.03 5.56
N ASN A 36 -15.06 -10.27 5.98
CA ASN A 36 -16.12 -10.83 6.81
C ASN A 36 -17.03 -11.78 6.02
N GLU A 37 -17.36 -11.44 4.78
CA GLU A 37 -18.21 -12.29 3.92
C GLU A 37 -17.50 -13.58 3.49
N LEU A 38 -16.24 -13.50 3.05
CA LEU A 38 -15.50 -14.66 2.56
C LEU A 38 -14.92 -15.55 3.67
N TYR A 39 -14.51 -14.96 4.79
CA TYR A 39 -13.76 -15.68 5.83
C TYR A 39 -14.45 -15.65 7.20
N GLY A 40 -15.55 -14.92 7.37
CA GLY A 40 -16.21 -14.76 8.68
C GLY A 40 -15.39 -13.94 9.68
N ILE A 41 -14.40 -13.18 9.20
CA ILE A 41 -13.45 -12.46 10.05
C ILE A 41 -13.85 -11.00 10.15
N HIS A 42 -14.16 -10.57 11.38
CA HIS A 42 -14.39 -9.16 11.67
C HIS A 42 -13.07 -8.40 11.84
N ILE A 43 -12.70 -7.65 10.79
CA ILE A 43 -11.58 -6.70 10.81
C ILE A 43 -12.14 -5.28 10.73
N SER A 44 -11.68 -4.40 11.62
CA SER A 44 -12.04 -2.98 11.57
C SER A 44 -11.23 -2.25 10.49
N ALA A 45 -11.77 -1.17 9.93
CA ALA A 45 -11.06 -0.31 8.99
C ALA A 45 -9.73 0.23 9.57
N GLU A 46 -9.66 0.43 10.89
CA GLU A 46 -8.43 0.82 11.60
C GLU A 46 -7.39 -0.31 11.60
N MET A 47 -7.82 -1.56 11.74
CA MET A 47 -6.91 -2.71 11.63
C MET A 47 -6.42 -2.90 10.19
N VAL A 48 -7.27 -2.68 9.18
CA VAL A 48 -6.84 -2.63 7.76
C VAL A 48 -5.78 -1.56 7.57
N SER A 49 -6.02 -0.33 8.07
CA SER A 49 -5.06 0.77 7.97
C SER A 49 -3.72 0.41 8.61
N ARG A 50 -3.73 -0.16 9.82
CA ARG A 50 -2.50 -0.60 10.48
C ARG A 50 -1.74 -1.68 9.72
N ILE A 51 -2.45 -2.60 9.07
CA ILE A 51 -1.83 -3.63 8.23
C ILE A 51 -1.18 -2.98 7.01
N THR A 52 -1.88 -2.05 6.34
CA THR A 52 -1.33 -1.30 5.20
C THR A 52 -0.19 -0.35 5.61
N ASP A 53 -0.11 0.09 6.86
CA ASP A 53 1.01 0.90 7.33
C ASP A 53 2.31 0.08 7.47
N ARG A 54 2.22 -1.25 7.56
CA ARG A 54 3.41 -2.13 7.69
C ARG A 54 4.28 -2.14 6.43
N ILE A 55 3.72 -1.80 5.26
CA ILE A 55 4.49 -1.69 4.01
C ILE A 55 5.17 -0.32 3.84
N LEU A 56 4.91 0.66 4.71
CA LEU A 56 5.56 1.98 4.64
C LEU A 56 7.11 1.92 4.68
N PRO A 57 7.75 1.06 5.50
CA PRO A 57 9.20 0.91 5.47
C PRO A 57 9.71 0.35 4.13
N GLU A 58 9.00 -0.62 3.56
CA GLU A 58 9.34 -1.25 2.28
C GLU A 58 9.21 -0.24 1.12
N ILE A 59 8.18 0.62 1.15
CA ILE A 59 8.03 1.72 0.19
C ILE A 59 9.21 2.69 0.29
N LYS A 60 9.66 3.03 1.50
CA LYS A 60 10.81 3.91 1.70
C LYS A 60 12.10 3.29 1.16
N GLU A 61 12.32 2.00 1.45
CA GLU A 61 13.45 1.25 0.94
C GLU A 61 13.45 1.24 -0.60
N TRP A 62 12.30 0.93 -1.20
CA TRP A 62 12.10 0.94 -2.64
C TRP A 62 12.35 2.33 -3.26
N GLN A 63 11.92 3.41 -2.61
CA GLN A 63 12.19 4.79 -3.06
C GLN A 63 13.68 5.14 -2.98
N SER A 64 14.40 4.57 -2.01
CA SER A 64 15.84 4.79 -1.81
C SER A 64 16.75 3.86 -2.60
N ARG A 65 16.18 2.96 -3.41
CA ARG A 65 16.95 1.97 -4.16
C ARG A 65 17.98 2.63 -5.10
N PRO A 66 19.17 2.05 -5.26
CA PRO A 66 20.13 2.55 -6.23
C PRO A 66 19.55 2.44 -7.64
N LEU A 67 19.70 3.52 -8.41
CA LEU A 67 19.29 3.58 -9.81
C LEU A 67 20.48 3.27 -10.72
N GLU A 68 20.20 2.84 -11.95
CA GLU A 68 21.24 2.65 -12.95
C GLU A 68 21.85 3.98 -13.38
N PRO A 69 23.12 3.99 -13.80
CA PRO A 69 23.80 5.21 -14.20
C PRO A 69 23.26 5.81 -15.50
N VAL A 70 22.60 5.02 -16.35
CA VAL A 70 22.17 5.44 -17.69
C VAL A 70 20.74 4.98 -17.97
N TYR A 71 19.86 5.93 -18.29
CA TYR A 71 18.52 5.70 -18.80
C TYR A 71 18.38 6.42 -20.14
N PRO A 72 18.31 5.72 -21.30
CA PRO A 72 18.17 6.37 -22.60
C PRO A 72 16.92 7.24 -22.74
N PHE A 73 15.82 6.83 -22.10
CA PHE A 73 14.56 7.56 -22.10
C PHE A 73 14.01 7.67 -20.68
N ILE A 74 13.53 8.86 -20.34
CA ILE A 74 12.84 9.13 -19.08
C ILE A 74 11.53 9.83 -19.41
N PHE A 75 10.43 9.28 -18.91
CA PHE A 75 9.10 9.88 -18.98
C PHE A 75 8.74 10.41 -17.59
N MET A 76 8.16 11.60 -17.56
CA MET A 76 7.61 12.18 -16.35
C MET A 76 6.14 12.52 -16.59
N ASP A 77 5.27 12.01 -15.73
CA ASP A 77 3.84 12.28 -15.75
C ASP A 77 3.40 12.93 -14.42
N ALA A 78 2.31 13.70 -14.46
CA ALA A 78 1.76 14.42 -13.33
C ALA A 78 0.26 14.14 -13.21
N ILE A 79 -0.12 13.40 -12.17
CA ILE A 79 -1.52 13.04 -11.91
C ILE A 79 -2.08 13.99 -10.85
N PRO A 80 -3.08 14.83 -11.17
CA PRO A 80 -3.68 15.75 -10.20
C PRO A 80 -4.60 14.99 -9.24
N TYR A 81 -4.35 15.14 -7.95
CA TYR A 81 -5.15 14.61 -6.86
C TYR A 81 -5.68 15.72 -5.95
N LYS A 82 -6.93 15.55 -5.50
CA LYS A 82 -7.53 16.38 -4.46
C LYS A 82 -7.16 15.80 -3.10
N MET A 83 -6.33 16.51 -2.35
CA MET A 83 -5.94 16.13 -0.99
C MET A 83 -6.53 17.11 0.02
N ARG A 84 -6.87 16.61 1.20
CA ARG A 84 -7.24 17.47 2.33
C ARG A 84 -5.99 17.78 3.14
N GLU A 85 -5.65 19.07 3.26
CA GLU A 85 -4.54 19.56 4.07
C GLU A 85 -5.06 20.75 4.91
N ASP A 86 -4.82 20.73 6.22
CA ASP A 86 -5.28 21.75 7.17
C ASP A 86 -6.76 22.13 7.03
N GLY A 87 -7.61 21.11 6.78
CA GLY A 87 -9.05 21.26 6.63
C GLY A 87 -9.52 21.79 5.27
N ARG A 88 -8.62 22.20 4.37
CA ARG A 88 -8.93 22.67 3.01
C ARG A 88 -8.66 21.57 1.98
N ILE A 89 -9.48 21.53 0.93
CA ILE A 89 -9.24 20.66 -0.23
C ILE A 89 -8.31 21.41 -1.18
N ILE A 90 -7.11 20.89 -1.37
CA ILE A 90 -6.10 21.43 -2.28
C ILE A 90 -5.83 20.44 -3.40
N ASN A 91 -5.58 20.95 -4.60
CA ASN A 91 -5.10 20.15 -5.71
C ASN A 91 -3.57 20.03 -5.60
N ARG A 92 -3.07 18.79 -5.49
CA ARG A 92 -1.64 18.48 -5.58
C ARG A 92 -1.41 17.54 -6.76
N ALA A 93 -0.24 17.62 -7.38
CA ALA A 93 0.14 16.69 -8.44
C ALA A 93 1.05 15.61 -7.86
N ALA A 94 0.72 14.35 -8.13
CA ALA A 94 1.63 13.23 -7.92
C ALA A 94 2.48 13.06 -9.19
N TYR A 95 3.80 13.20 -9.05
CA TYR A 95 4.73 13.04 -10.15
C TYR A 95 5.21 11.59 -10.22
N VAL A 96 5.11 10.98 -11.39
CA VAL A 96 5.59 9.63 -11.67
C VAL A 96 6.72 9.72 -12.69
N VAL A 97 7.87 9.12 -12.38
CA VAL A 97 9.04 9.08 -13.27
C VAL A 97 9.28 7.64 -13.71
N LEU A 98 9.30 7.42 -15.01
CA LEU A 98 9.56 6.11 -15.63
C LEU A 98 10.85 6.20 -16.46
N GLY A 99 11.89 5.49 -16.03
CA GLY A 99 13.13 5.34 -16.79
C GLY A 99 13.14 4.02 -17.57
N VAL A 100 13.48 4.07 -18.85
CA VAL A 100 13.74 2.87 -19.68
C VAL A 100 15.20 2.50 -19.55
N THR A 101 15.50 1.25 -19.18
CA THR A 101 16.85 0.70 -19.06
C THR A 101 17.39 0.23 -20.41
N LEU A 102 18.71 -0.04 -20.49
CA LEU A 102 19.34 -0.54 -21.72
C LEU A 102 19.05 -2.02 -21.99
N GLU A 103 18.61 -2.76 -20.97
CA GLU A 103 18.13 -4.13 -21.08
C GLU A 103 16.62 -4.09 -21.38
N ALA A 104 16.27 -4.42 -22.61
CA ALA A 104 14.90 -4.63 -23.09
C ALA A 104 14.65 -6.12 -23.33
#